data_AF-A0A2V8UF70-F1
#
_entry.id   AF-A0A2V8UF70-F1
#
_cell.length_a   1.000
_cell.length_b   1.000
_cell.length_c   1.000
_cell.angle_alpha   90.00
_cell.angle_beta   90.00
_cell.angle_gamma   90.00
#
_symmetry.space_group_name_H-M   'P 1'
#
loop_
_entity.id
_entity.type
_entity.pdbx_description
1 polymer ?
#
loop_
_entity_poly.entity_id
_entity_poly.type
_entity_poly.pdbx_seq_one_letter_code
_entity_poly.pdbx_strand_id
1 'polypeptide(L)'
;MSLATPSRIRELQIKLYRKAKNEPGYRFYMLYDKIYREDIARANKGAPGVDGQSFEGIESKGLQEWLTDIGEELRNKTYQPQPVRRVKIPKPGGGERPLGIPTVIS
;
A
#
# COMPACT_ATOMS: atom_id res chain seq x y z
N MET A 1 -4.51 8.70 14.99
CA MET A 1 -4.30 7.36 15.57
C MET A 1 -3.30 6.60 14.71
N SER A 2 -2.25 6.04 15.32
CA SER A 2 -1.24 5.22 14.63
C SER A 2 -1.83 3.86 14.27
N LEU A 3 -1.67 3.46 13.03
CA LEU A 3 -2.11 2.17 12.52
C LEU A 3 -1.16 1.07 13.04
N ALA A 4 -1.54 0.36 14.12
CA ALA A 4 -0.74 -0.72 14.71
C ALA A 4 -0.50 -1.87 13.72
N THR A 5 0.77 -2.26 13.49
CA THR A 5 1.13 -3.34 12.55
C THR A 5 0.81 -4.71 13.17
N PRO A 6 0.12 -5.63 12.45
CA PRO A 6 -0.12 -6.98 12.95
C PRO A 6 1.17 -7.71 13.32
N SER A 7 1.14 -8.53 14.38
CA SER A 7 2.31 -9.25 14.91
C SER A 7 3.02 -10.09 13.84
N ARG A 8 2.26 -10.83 13.03
CA ARG A 8 2.79 -11.66 11.94
C ARG A 8 3.56 -10.85 10.89
N ILE A 9 3.07 -9.67 10.53
CA ILE A 9 3.74 -8.77 9.60
C ILE A 9 4.99 -8.17 10.23
N ARG A 10 4.92 -7.83 11.51
CA ARG A 10 6.08 -7.33 12.27
C ARG A 10 7.20 -8.37 12.35
N GLU A 11 6.87 -9.63 12.59
CA GLU A 11 7.82 -10.74 12.59
C GLU A 11 8.48 -10.93 11.23
N LEU A 12 7.70 -10.90 10.14
CA LEU A 12 8.23 -10.96 8.78
C LEU A 12 9.21 -9.82 8.51
N GLN A 13 8.83 -8.58 8.84
CA GLN A 13 9.70 -7.40 8.69
C GLN A 13 11.01 -7.56 9.46
N ILE A 14 10.96 -8.05 10.70
CA ILE A 14 12.17 -8.27 11.53
C ILE A 14 13.06 -9.33 10.90
N LYS A 15 12.51 -10.44 10.41
CA LYS A 15 13.27 -11.51 9.75
C LYS A 15 13.95 -11.00 8.48
N LEU A 16 13.22 -10.28 7.62
CA LEU A 16 13.76 -9.67 6.41
C LEU A 16 14.88 -8.67 6.73
N TYR A 17 14.66 -7.78 7.70
CA TYR A 17 15.64 -6.81 8.15
C TYR A 17 16.92 -7.48 8.67
N ARG A 18 16.80 -8.47 9.56
CA ARG A 18 17.97 -9.18 10.11
C ARG A 18 18.79 -9.87 9.02
N LYS A 19 18.11 -10.54 8.07
CA LYS A 19 18.78 -11.20 6.95
C LYS A 19 19.50 -10.20 6.05
N ALA A 20 18.83 -9.11 5.67
CA ALA A 20 19.44 -8.07 4.83
C ALA A 20 20.63 -7.37 5.52
N LYS A 21 20.54 -7.14 6.83
CA LYS A 21 21.62 -6.50 7.60
C LYS A 21 22.84 -7.42 7.79
N ASN A 22 22.61 -8.70 8.05
CA ASN A 22 23.70 -9.65 8.29
C ASN A 22 24.34 -10.15 6.99
N GLU A 23 23.59 -10.19 5.88
CA GLU A 23 24.05 -10.67 4.59
C GLU A 23 23.69 -9.67 3.47
N PRO A 24 24.45 -8.57 3.30
CA PRO A 24 24.15 -7.53 2.32
C PRO A 24 24.12 -8.01 0.86
N GLY A 25 24.81 -9.11 0.55
CA GLY A 25 24.79 -9.74 -0.78
C GLY A 25 23.60 -10.68 -1.03
N TYR A 26 22.78 -10.96 -0.02
CA TYR A 26 21.66 -11.88 -0.16
C TYR A 26 20.54 -11.29 -1.02
N ARG A 27 20.10 -12.04 -2.03
CA ARG A 27 18.98 -11.67 -2.91
C ARG A 27 17.72 -12.40 -2.47
N PHE A 28 16.65 -11.64 -2.24
CA PHE A 28 15.33 -12.20 -1.95
C PHE A 28 14.54 -12.38 -3.26
N TYR A 29 14.45 -13.61 -3.74
CA TYR A 29 13.78 -13.93 -5.00
C TYR A 29 12.25 -13.94 -4.89
N MET A 30 11.71 -14.10 -3.68
CA MET A 30 10.29 -14.28 -3.39
C MET A 30 9.80 -13.16 -2.46
N LEU A 31 10.03 -11.90 -2.82
CA LEU A 31 9.38 -10.76 -2.15
C LEU A 31 8.10 -10.35 -2.85
N TYR A 32 8.08 -10.46 -4.18
CA TYR A 32 6.95 -10.04 -4.99
C TYR A 32 5.68 -10.81 -4.66
N ASP A 33 5.81 -12.12 -4.40
CA ASP A 33 4.71 -12.99 -4.00
C ASP A 33 4.10 -12.63 -2.63
N LYS A 34 4.80 -11.82 -1.83
CA LYS A 34 4.28 -11.33 -0.55
C LYS A 34 3.40 -10.11 -0.72
N ILE A 35 3.46 -9.41 -1.85
CA ILE A 35 2.74 -8.14 -2.06
C ILE A 35 1.22 -8.39 -2.15
N TYR A 36 0.79 -9.46 -2.80
CA TYR A 36 -0.64 -9.80 -2.95
C TYR A 36 -1.19 -10.70 -1.85
N ARG A 37 -0.49 -10.83 -0.71
CA ARG A 37 -1.05 -11.55 0.44
C ARG A 37 -2.07 -10.68 1.16
N GLU A 38 -3.26 -11.23 1.39
CA GLU A 38 -4.34 -10.53 2.09
C GLU A 38 -3.92 -9.97 3.46
N ASP A 39 -3.04 -10.67 4.19
CA ASP A 39 -2.59 -10.24 5.52
C ASP A 39 -1.60 -9.05 5.51
N ILE A 40 -1.13 -8.63 4.32
CA ILE A 40 -0.21 -7.51 4.13
C ILE A 40 -0.95 -6.25 3.65
N ALA A 41 -2.08 -6.39 2.96
CA ALA A 41 -2.88 -5.27 2.50
C ALA A 41 -3.60 -4.59 3.67
N ARG A 42 -3.45 -3.27 3.79
CA ARG A 42 -4.11 -2.51 4.85
C ARG A 42 -4.56 -1.15 4.35
N ALA A 43 -5.81 -0.82 4.68
CA ALA A 43 -6.35 0.51 4.47
C ALA A 43 -5.61 1.55 5.34
N ASN A 44 -5.05 2.56 4.68
CA ASN A 44 -4.73 3.83 5.33
C ASN A 44 -5.94 4.74 5.14
N LYS A 45 -6.37 5.54 6.12
CA LYS A 45 -7.47 6.52 5.95
C LYS A 45 -7.03 7.74 5.12
N GLY A 46 -6.47 7.49 3.94
CA GLY A 46 -5.98 8.51 3.02
C GLY A 46 -7.13 9.17 2.26
N ALA A 47 -6.89 10.40 1.79
CA ALA A 47 -7.83 11.07 0.88
C ALA A 47 -7.90 10.32 -0.47
N PRO A 48 -9.03 10.42 -1.19
CA PRO A 48 -9.21 9.73 -2.48
C PRO A 48 -8.24 10.22 -3.55
N GLY A 49 -7.94 9.35 -4.52
CA GLY A 49 -7.10 9.65 -5.68
C GLY A 49 -7.84 10.45 -6.76
N VAL A 50 -7.39 10.32 -8.02
CA VAL A 50 -8.04 11.00 -9.16
C VAL A 50 -9.43 10.44 -9.48
N ASP A 51 -9.67 9.20 -9.05
CA ASP A 51 -10.91 8.44 -9.19
C ASP A 51 -12.03 8.84 -8.21
N GLY A 52 -11.71 9.63 -7.18
CA GLY A 52 -12.64 10.00 -6.13
C GLY A 52 -13.07 8.87 -5.19
N GLN A 53 -12.55 7.64 -5.33
CA GLN A 53 -12.97 6.51 -4.48
C GLN A 53 -12.32 6.60 -3.09
N SER A 54 -13.17 6.58 -2.05
CA SER A 54 -12.75 6.50 -0.64
C SER A 54 -12.71 5.06 -0.16
N PHE A 55 -11.95 4.80 0.92
CA PHE A 55 -11.94 3.49 1.58
C PHE A 55 -13.33 3.06 2.06
N GLU A 56 -14.11 4.00 2.60
CA GLU A 56 -15.50 3.75 3.04
C GLU A 56 -16.37 3.30 1.87
N GLY A 57 -16.18 3.88 0.68
CA GLY A 57 -16.90 3.49 -0.53
C GLY A 57 -16.48 2.12 -1.09
N ILE A 58 -15.25 1.68 -0.82
CA ILE A 58 -14.78 0.33 -1.17
C ILE A 58 -15.32 -0.69 -0.16
N GLU A 59 -15.25 -0.37 1.12
CA GLU A 59 -15.81 -1.20 2.19
C GLU A 59 -17.30 -1.45 1.99
N SER A 60 -18.06 -0.44 1.56
CA SER A 60 -19.50 -0.56 1.29
C SER A 60 -19.83 -1.37 0.03
N LYS A 61 -18.96 -1.39 -0.97
CA LYS A 61 -19.15 -2.14 -2.22
C LYS A 61 -18.69 -3.59 -2.13
N GLY A 62 -17.70 -3.87 -1.29
CA GLY A 62 -17.15 -5.21 -1.10
C GLY A 62 -15.63 -5.19 -0.97
N LEU A 63 -15.12 -5.09 0.26
CA LEU A 63 -13.68 -5.07 0.52
C LEU A 63 -12.98 -6.37 0.08
N GLN A 64 -13.64 -7.53 0.26
CA GLN A 64 -13.03 -8.82 -0.02
C GLN A 64 -12.88 -9.07 -1.52
N GLU A 65 -13.90 -8.73 -2.30
CA GLU A 65 -13.85 -8.82 -3.77
C GLU A 65 -12.77 -7.89 -4.31
N TRP A 66 -12.76 -6.63 -3.85
CA TRP A 66 -11.72 -5.66 -4.20
C TRP A 66 -10.29 -6.14 -3.86
N LEU A 67 -10.06 -6.74 -2.68
CA LEU A 67 -8.77 -7.32 -2.30
C LEU A 67 -8.38 -8.51 -3.18
N THR A 68 -9.37 -9.30 -3.61
CA THR A 68 -9.17 -10.49 -4.45
C THR A 68 -8.74 -10.05 -5.85
N ASP A 69 -9.46 -9.12 -6.47
CA ASP A 69 -9.18 -8.62 -7.82
C ASP A 69 -7.77 -8.03 -7.93
N ILE A 70 -7.40 -7.14 -7.00
CA ILE A 70 -6.04 -6.57 -6.97
C ILE A 70 -5.00 -7.65 -6.70
N GLY A 71 -5.30 -8.61 -5.82
CA GLY A 71 -4.43 -9.74 -5.55
C GLY A 71 -4.13 -10.55 -6.82
N GLU A 72 -5.14 -10.80 -7.64
CA GLU A 72 -5.03 -11.49 -8.92
C GLU A 72 -4.26 -10.68 -9.96
N GLU A 73 -4.54 -9.38 -10.09
CA GLU A 73 -3.82 -8.51 -11.02
C GLU A 73 -2.33 -8.41 -10.70
N LEU A 74 -1.99 -8.28 -9.41
CA LEU A 74 -0.61 -8.29 -8.94
C LEU A 74 0.04 -9.65 -9.19
N ARG A 75 -0.66 -10.75 -8.89
CA ARG A 75 -0.15 -12.10 -9.13
C ARG A 75 0.12 -12.36 -10.62
N ASN A 76 -0.75 -11.88 -11.50
CA ASN A 76 -0.66 -12.01 -12.95
C ASN A 76 0.20 -10.93 -13.62
N LYS A 77 0.72 -9.96 -12.84
CA LYS A 77 1.51 -8.82 -13.32
C LYS A 77 0.76 -7.94 -14.33
N THR A 78 -0.56 -7.86 -14.21
CA THR A 78 -1.44 -7.05 -15.07
C THR A 78 -1.86 -5.75 -14.42
N TYR A 79 -1.59 -5.55 -13.12
CA TYR A 79 -1.90 -4.32 -12.39
C TYR A 79 -1.32 -3.08 -13.08
N GLN A 80 -2.19 -2.11 -13.39
CA GLN A 80 -1.81 -0.81 -13.96
C GLN A 80 -2.19 0.33 -13.01
N PRO A 81 -1.23 0.99 -12.36
CA PRO A 81 -1.54 2.08 -11.46
C PRO A 81 -2.08 3.29 -12.22
N GLN A 82 -3.13 3.91 -11.68
CA GLN A 82 -3.68 5.15 -12.23
C GLN A 82 -2.80 6.37 -11.89
N PRO A 83 -2.97 7.50 -12.61
CA PRO A 83 -2.27 8.74 -12.30
C PRO A 83 -2.52 9.24 -10.87
N VAL A 84 -1.49 9.83 -10.26
CA VAL A 84 -1.60 10.38 -8.90
C VAL A 84 -2.29 11.74 -8.89
N ARG A 85 -3.16 12.00 -7.91
CA ARG A 85 -3.78 13.31 -7.70
C ARG A 85 -2.80 14.23 -6.98
N ARG A 86 -2.52 15.41 -7.54
CA ARG A 86 -1.65 16.42 -6.92
C ARG A 86 -2.46 17.31 -5.98
N VAL A 87 -2.02 17.43 -4.73
CA VAL A 87 -2.60 18.33 -3.73
C VAL A 87 -1.49 19.16 -3.11
N LYS A 88 -1.72 20.46 -2.97
CA LYS A 88 -0.81 21.33 -2.23
C LYS A 88 -1.27 21.39 -0.78
N ILE A 89 -0.36 21.14 0.15
CA ILE A 89 -0.63 21.26 1.59
C ILE A 89 0.32 22.28 2.23
N PRO A 90 -0.16 23.09 3.18
CA PRO A 90 0.65 24.12 3.81
C PRO A 90 1.79 23.50 4.64
N LYS A 91 2.93 24.19 4.68
CA LYS A 91 4.02 23.89 5.63
C LYS A 91 3.83 24.68 6.93
N PRO A 92 4.28 24.14 8.08
CA PRO A 92 4.19 24.85 9.37
C PRO A 92 4.94 26.20 9.45
N GLY A 93 5.74 26.57 8.45
CA GLY A 93 6.51 27.83 8.40
C GLY A 93 6.25 28.67 7.15
N GLY A 94 5.13 28.45 6.45
CA GLY A 94 4.80 29.15 5.22
C GLY A 94 5.22 28.40 3.94
N GLY A 95 4.52 28.71 2.85
CA GLY A 95 4.63 28.00 1.57
C GLY A 95 3.89 26.66 1.55
N GLU A 96 3.91 26.02 0.39
CA GLU A 96 3.19 24.78 0.11
C GLU A 96 4.17 23.64 -0.20
N ARG A 97 3.77 22.39 0.12
CA ARG A 97 4.42 21.19 -0.41
C ARG A 97 3.44 20.42 -1.28
N PRO A 98 3.85 19.99 -2.50
CA PRO A 98 3.03 19.11 -3.30
C PRO A 98 3.03 17.70 -2.69
N LEU A 99 1.84 17.10 -2.57
CA LEU A 99 1.62 15.71 -2.24
C LEU A 99 1.03 15.02 -3.47
N GLY A 100 1.50 13.81 -3.76
CA GLY A 100 0.84 12.90 -4.69
C GLY A 100 -0.03 11.93 -3.90
N ILE A 101 -1.32 11.91 -4.19
CA ILE A 101 -2.28 11.01 -3.57
C ILE A 101 -2.62 9.94 -4.62
N PRO A 102 -2.17 8.69 -4.44
CA PRO A 102 -2.52 7.61 -5.37
C PRO A 102 -4.01 7.28 -5.30
N THR A 103 -4.51 6.65 -6.35
CA THR A 103 -5.83 6.00 -6.34
C THR A 103 -5.85 4.88 -5.32
N VAL A 104 -7.05 4.62 -4.81
CA VAL A 104 -7.27 3.49 -3.92
C VAL A 104 -7.55 2.22 -4.73
N ILE A 105 -7.75 2.30 -6.05
CA ILE A 105 -8.35 1.21 -6.86
C ILE A 105 -7.32 0.28 -7.52
N SER A 106 -7.84 -0.89 -7.91
CA SER A 106 -7.51 -1.67 -9.11
C SER A 106 -7.49 -0.85 -10.41
#